data_AF-A0A416HBT9-F1
#
_entry.id   AF-A0A416HBT9-F1
#
_cell.length_a   1.000
_cell.length_b   1.000
_cell.length_c   1.000
_cell.angle_alpha   90.00
_cell.angle_beta   90.00
_cell.angle_gamma   90.00
#
_symmetry.space_group_name_H-M   'P 1'
#
loop_
_entity.id
_entity.type
_entity.pdbx_description
1 polymer ?
#
loop_
_entity_poly.entity_id
_entity_poly.type
_entity_poly.pdbx_seq_one_letter_code
_entity_poly.pdbx_strand_id
1 'polypeptide(L)'
;DTLKDQSVLVAKPEVKAIADSSKVPAGYTRSTTAPKLPATITASNNVIKIYYKVDESQKLDYRVEYYLEGMDAPFDTLKDQNVLVAEPEVKAVADSSNVPAGYTRSTTAPKLPATITATDNVIKVYYKVDESQKLDYRVEHYLDGETFPFDITTQLSVLVASPEVKNVSDSDTLPAGYTRNRVEPVLPTTITKENKVIKIIYSENEITINYTADTNGSVTNASETIHAVSGKPQGSTATASNGYHFVNWTNEAGEVVSTDAAYVPAKVGGLHVAATYTAHFEADPVAPPTEPTPDEPTGTTPDGPTPAAAPTAATGVLGEAFAPVQPEVGVLGEALAPEVGVLGEAKGPGTGDAAPIAGWSLLIVGAIITLGITARKRKKEEQ
;
A
#
# COMPACT_ATOMS: atom_id res chain seq x y z
N ASP A 1 36.86 2.21 63.28
CA ASP A 1 36.45 2.88 64.53
C ASP A 1 37.37 2.43 65.67
N THR A 2 37.56 3.25 66.70
CA THR A 2 38.40 2.89 67.86
C THR A 2 37.73 3.34 69.14
N LEU A 3 37.37 2.37 70.00
CA LEU A 3 36.90 2.63 71.35
C LEU A 3 38.11 2.73 72.28
N LYS A 4 38.27 3.86 72.96
CA LYS A 4 39.32 4.09 73.95
C LYS A 4 38.77 3.99 75.37
N ASP A 5 39.68 3.98 76.35
CA ASP A 5 39.37 4.12 77.78
C ASP A 5 38.45 3.03 78.34
N GLN A 6 38.53 1.82 77.78
CA GLN A 6 37.87 0.64 78.32
C GLN A 6 38.70 0.07 79.48
N SER A 7 38.04 -0.30 80.58
CA SER A 7 38.70 -0.79 81.79
C SER A 7 38.22 -2.18 82.19
N VAL A 8 39.13 -3.00 82.70
CA VAL A 8 38.84 -4.28 83.37
C VAL A 8 39.39 -4.26 84.80
N LEU A 9 38.79 -5.04 85.70
CA LEU A 9 39.31 -5.16 87.06
C LEU A 9 40.66 -5.88 87.03
N VAL A 10 41.67 -5.34 87.72
CA VAL A 10 43.01 -5.96 87.81
C VAL A 10 42.95 -7.39 88.38
N ALA A 11 42.02 -7.66 89.31
CA ALA A 11 41.82 -8.98 89.88
C ALA A 11 41.16 -9.99 88.91
N LYS A 12 40.51 -9.50 87.84
CA LYS A 12 39.84 -10.30 86.80
C LYS A 12 39.97 -9.60 85.44
N PRO A 13 41.18 -9.53 84.84
CA PRO A 13 41.43 -8.72 83.66
C PRO A 13 41.01 -9.44 82.35
N GLU A 14 39.90 -10.17 82.39
CA GLU A 14 39.39 -10.98 81.28
C GLU A 14 38.28 -10.22 80.56
N VAL A 15 38.40 -10.09 79.24
CA VAL A 15 37.35 -9.57 78.36
C VAL A 15 36.66 -10.76 77.70
N LYS A 16 35.38 -10.98 78.03
CA LYS A 16 34.59 -12.11 77.51
C LYS A 16 33.85 -11.80 76.22
N ALA A 17 33.34 -10.59 76.10
CA ALA A 17 32.58 -10.12 74.96
C ALA A 17 32.85 -8.63 74.73
N ILE A 18 32.68 -8.20 73.48
CA ILE A 18 32.79 -6.80 73.07
C ILE A 18 31.63 -6.54 72.12
N ALA A 19 30.99 -5.37 72.28
CA ALA A 19 29.97 -4.90 71.35
C ALA A 19 30.60 -4.52 70.00
N ASP A 20 29.84 -4.68 68.92
CA ASP A 20 30.28 -4.15 67.62
C ASP A 20 30.26 -2.62 67.63
N SER A 21 31.04 -2.02 66.74
CA SER A 21 31.01 -0.56 66.55
C SER A 21 29.67 -0.15 65.93
N SER A 22 29.10 0.96 66.40
CA SER A 22 27.94 1.58 65.75
C SER A 22 28.24 2.14 64.35
N LYS A 23 29.51 2.14 63.93
CA LYS A 23 29.98 2.60 62.61
C LYS A 23 30.30 1.45 61.66
N VAL A 24 29.90 0.22 61.97
CA VAL A 24 30.02 -0.90 61.02
C VAL A 24 29.13 -0.59 59.81
N PRO A 25 29.69 -0.59 58.57
CA PRO A 25 28.87 -0.37 57.38
C PRO A 25 27.78 -1.44 57.24
N ALA A 26 26.65 -1.07 56.66
CA ALA A 26 25.59 -2.03 56.34
C ALA A 26 26.13 -3.15 55.42
N GLY A 27 25.62 -4.37 55.57
CA GLY A 27 26.09 -5.52 54.79
C GLY A 27 27.37 -6.18 55.32
N TYR A 28 27.89 -5.77 56.48
CA TYR A 28 29.06 -6.39 57.11
C TYR A 28 28.69 -7.09 58.41
N THR A 29 29.31 -8.25 58.66
CA THR A 29 29.17 -9.02 59.90
C THR A 29 30.54 -9.25 60.55
N ARG A 30 30.55 -9.48 61.86
CA ARG A 30 31.79 -9.74 62.62
C ARG A 30 32.42 -11.04 62.11
N SER A 31 33.67 -10.95 61.65
CA SER A 31 34.46 -12.08 61.19
C SER A 31 35.23 -12.71 62.36
N THR A 32 36.14 -11.95 62.97
CA THR A 32 37.06 -12.44 63.99
C THR A 32 37.50 -11.34 64.96
N THR A 33 38.08 -11.76 66.09
CA THR A 33 38.74 -10.89 67.06
C THR A 33 40.19 -11.33 67.25
N ALA A 34 41.10 -10.37 67.44
CA ALA A 34 42.50 -10.62 67.74
C ALA A 34 42.93 -9.80 68.96
N PRO A 35 43.25 -10.43 70.11
CA PRO A 35 43.17 -11.88 70.39
C PRO A 35 41.73 -12.44 70.36
N LYS A 36 41.59 -13.76 70.20
CA LYS A 36 40.28 -14.45 70.24
C LYS A 36 39.70 -14.40 71.65
N LEU A 37 38.42 -14.05 71.76
CA LEU A 37 37.73 -13.95 73.05
C LEU A 37 37.23 -15.31 73.58
N PRO A 38 37.17 -15.50 74.92
CA PRO A 38 37.61 -14.56 75.96
C PRO A 38 39.15 -14.39 75.99
N ALA A 39 39.62 -13.18 76.30
CA ALA A 39 41.05 -12.87 76.32
C ALA A 39 41.45 -12.09 77.58
N THR A 40 42.63 -12.42 78.12
CA THR A 40 43.23 -11.70 79.25
C THR A 40 43.97 -10.46 78.74
N ILE A 41 43.64 -9.29 79.28
CA ILE A 41 44.29 -8.03 78.97
C ILE A 41 45.45 -7.79 79.93
N THR A 42 46.61 -7.44 79.38
CA THR A 42 47.80 -7.06 80.14
C THR A 42 48.26 -5.67 79.72
N ALA A 43 49.16 -5.06 80.49
CA ALA A 43 49.76 -3.76 80.13
C ALA A 43 50.48 -3.80 78.76
N SER A 44 50.98 -4.96 78.35
CA SER A 44 51.64 -5.17 77.05
C SER A 44 50.71 -5.64 75.94
N ASN A 45 49.51 -6.13 76.26
CA ASN A 45 48.52 -6.61 75.30
C ASN A 45 47.13 -6.09 75.68
N ASN A 46 46.92 -4.80 75.40
CA ASN A 46 45.72 -4.03 75.75
C ASN A 46 44.87 -3.62 74.55
N VAL A 47 45.14 -4.17 73.36
CA VAL A 47 44.40 -3.87 72.13
C VAL A 47 43.70 -5.12 71.64
N ILE A 48 42.39 -5.02 71.43
CA ILE A 48 41.60 -6.05 70.74
C ILE A 48 41.16 -5.49 69.39
N LYS A 49 41.62 -6.12 68.30
CA LYS A 49 41.21 -5.78 66.94
C LYS A 49 39.97 -6.60 66.57
N ILE A 50 38.95 -5.95 66.03
CA ILE A 50 37.74 -6.58 65.53
C ILE A 50 37.74 -6.48 64.02
N TYR A 51 37.61 -7.61 63.33
CA TYR A 51 37.58 -7.69 61.88
C TYR A 51 36.16 -8.01 61.42
N TYR A 52 35.72 -7.32 60.38
CA TYR A 52 34.41 -7.52 59.75
C TYR A 52 34.61 -8.05 58.33
N LYS A 53 33.63 -8.80 57.85
CA LYS A 53 33.56 -9.31 56.46
C LYS A 53 32.21 -8.98 55.87
N VAL A 54 32.11 -8.98 54.55
CA VAL A 54 30.82 -8.87 53.85
C VAL A 54 29.92 -10.04 54.25
N ASP A 55 28.67 -9.74 54.53
CA ASP A 55 27.61 -10.70 54.77
C ASP A 55 26.88 -10.99 53.46
N GLU A 56 27.26 -12.09 52.79
CA GLU A 56 26.70 -12.50 51.49
C GLU A 56 25.24 -12.93 51.56
N SER A 57 24.69 -13.15 52.77
CA SER A 57 23.27 -13.45 52.96
C SER A 57 22.40 -12.20 52.92
N GLN A 58 22.99 -11.02 53.13
CA GLN A 58 22.27 -9.75 53.09
C GLN A 58 22.18 -9.24 51.66
N LYS A 59 21.00 -9.40 51.07
CA LYS A 59 20.71 -9.04 49.68
C LYS A 59 19.59 -8.01 49.61
N LEU A 60 19.66 -7.17 48.58
CA LEU A 60 18.56 -6.32 48.15
C LEU A 60 18.02 -6.84 46.83
N ASP A 61 16.74 -7.16 46.81
CA ASP A 61 16.04 -7.60 45.61
C ASP A 61 15.61 -6.38 44.79
N TYR A 62 15.82 -6.47 43.48
CA TYR A 62 15.37 -5.49 42.51
C TYR A 62 14.80 -6.18 41.27
N ARG A 63 14.13 -5.39 40.43
CA ARG A 63 13.65 -5.85 39.13
C ARG A 63 13.98 -4.85 38.04
N VAL A 64 14.01 -5.34 36.81
CA VAL A 64 14.17 -4.53 35.61
C VAL A 64 12.87 -4.59 34.81
N GLU A 65 12.30 -3.43 34.50
CA GLU A 65 11.10 -3.30 33.69
C GLU A 65 11.47 -2.70 32.33
N TYR A 66 11.00 -3.29 31.24
CA TYR A 66 11.32 -2.88 29.88
C TYR A 66 10.09 -2.25 29.22
N TYR A 67 10.24 -1.01 28.73
CA TYR A 67 9.15 -0.19 28.21
C TYR A 67 9.43 0.23 26.77
N LEU A 68 8.37 0.35 25.97
CA LEU A 68 8.41 1.16 24.75
C LEU A 68 8.09 2.60 25.14
N GLU A 69 8.83 3.56 24.59
CA GLU A 69 8.58 4.99 24.87
C GLU A 69 7.13 5.37 24.53
N GLY A 70 6.48 6.10 25.44
CA GLY A 70 5.08 6.47 25.33
C GLY A 70 4.06 5.44 25.85
N MET A 71 4.51 4.26 26.27
CA MET A 71 3.65 3.23 26.89
C MET A 71 3.76 3.26 28.42
N ASP A 72 2.62 3.17 29.10
CA ASP A 72 2.56 3.17 30.58
C ASP A 72 2.86 1.80 31.20
N ALA A 73 2.76 0.72 30.40
CA ALA A 73 2.99 -0.65 30.84
C ALA A 73 4.28 -1.20 30.23
N PRO A 74 5.08 -1.96 31.01
CA PRO A 74 6.25 -2.63 30.45
C PRO A 74 5.81 -3.78 29.53
N PHE A 75 6.53 -3.97 28.42
CA PHE A 75 6.33 -5.11 27.54
C PHE A 75 7.03 -6.38 28.07
N ASP A 76 8.00 -6.21 28.97
CA ASP A 76 8.70 -7.31 29.63
C ASP A 76 9.19 -6.90 31.04
N THR A 77 9.41 -7.86 31.93
CA THR A 77 9.92 -7.61 33.29
C THR A 77 10.81 -8.75 33.75
N LEU A 78 12.07 -8.43 34.05
CA LEU A 78 13.03 -9.33 34.68
C LEU A 78 12.96 -9.18 36.20
N LYS A 79 12.47 -10.22 36.88
CA LYS A 79 12.29 -10.25 38.35
C LYS A 79 13.46 -10.95 39.05
N ASP A 80 13.41 -10.93 40.38
CA ASP A 80 14.27 -11.72 41.27
C ASP A 80 15.77 -11.48 41.09
N GLN A 81 16.14 -10.25 40.71
CA GLN A 81 17.53 -9.83 40.65
C GLN A 81 17.99 -9.41 42.05
N ASN A 82 19.25 -9.62 42.38
CA ASN A 82 19.78 -9.24 43.69
C ASN A 82 21.17 -8.61 43.60
N VAL A 83 21.44 -7.71 44.55
CA VAL A 83 22.76 -7.14 44.86
C VAL A 83 23.04 -7.30 46.35
N LEU A 84 24.30 -7.25 46.76
CA LEU A 84 24.68 -7.34 48.17
C LEU A 84 24.38 -6.01 48.88
N VAL A 85 23.94 -6.04 50.13
CA VAL A 85 23.76 -4.80 50.93
C VAL A 85 25.09 -4.04 51.09
N ALA A 86 26.22 -4.75 51.10
CA ALA A 86 27.55 -4.15 51.17
C ALA A 86 27.99 -3.45 49.86
N GLU A 87 27.46 -3.89 48.71
CA GLU A 87 27.73 -3.32 47.38
C GLU A 87 26.43 -3.28 46.56
N PRO A 88 25.52 -2.35 46.89
CA PRO A 88 24.17 -2.35 46.33
C PRO A 88 24.09 -1.70 44.94
N GLU A 89 25.17 -1.71 44.17
CA GLU A 89 25.28 -0.98 42.91
C GLU A 89 25.02 -1.87 41.69
N VAL A 90 24.16 -1.42 40.79
CA VAL A 90 23.96 -2.02 39.46
C VAL A 90 24.65 -1.15 38.42
N LYS A 91 25.68 -1.70 37.77
CA LYS A 91 26.50 -0.98 36.78
C LYS A 91 25.91 -1.01 35.38
N ALA A 92 25.28 -2.12 35.01
CA ALA A 92 24.67 -2.33 33.71
C ALA A 92 23.50 -3.31 33.83
N VAL A 93 22.56 -3.20 32.90
CA VAL A 93 21.46 -4.15 32.71
C VAL A 93 21.47 -4.62 31.26
N ALA A 94 21.29 -5.94 31.08
CA ALA A 94 21.15 -6.53 29.76
C ALA A 94 19.85 -6.05 29.08
N ASP A 95 19.78 -6.19 27.76
CA ASP A 95 18.52 -6.01 27.03
C ASP A 95 17.62 -7.24 27.20
N SER A 96 16.30 -7.02 27.10
CA SER A 96 15.33 -8.11 27.06
C SER A 96 15.45 -8.89 25.76
N SER A 97 15.25 -10.21 25.81
CA SER A 97 15.12 -11.05 24.60
C SER A 97 13.79 -10.85 23.88
N ASN A 98 12.84 -10.14 24.48
CA ASN A 98 11.49 -9.88 23.98
C ASN A 98 11.34 -8.49 23.39
N VAL A 99 12.44 -7.77 23.13
CA VAL A 99 12.40 -6.46 22.48
C VAL A 99 11.74 -6.60 21.10
N PRO A 100 10.65 -5.87 20.83
CA PRO A 100 10.00 -5.92 19.53
C PRO A 100 10.93 -5.48 18.40
N ALA A 101 10.76 -6.07 17.21
CA ALA A 101 11.53 -5.68 16.03
C ALA A 101 11.32 -4.19 15.69
N GLY A 102 12.37 -3.52 15.22
CA GLY A 102 12.32 -2.09 14.88
C GLY A 102 12.51 -1.15 16.07
N TYR A 103 12.89 -1.64 17.24
CA TYR A 103 13.17 -0.83 18.42
C TYR A 103 14.63 -0.93 18.85
N THR A 104 15.15 0.16 19.41
CA THR A 104 16.50 0.24 19.96
C THR A 104 16.51 0.86 21.36
N ARG A 105 17.49 0.49 22.19
CA ARG A 105 17.60 1.00 23.56
C ARG A 105 17.80 2.51 23.52
N SER A 106 16.98 3.22 24.28
CA SER A 106 17.01 4.68 24.42
C SER A 106 17.72 5.08 25.72
N THR A 107 17.10 4.79 26.87
CA THR A 107 17.56 5.27 28.18
C THR A 107 17.25 4.28 29.30
N THR A 108 17.83 4.53 30.48
CA THR A 108 17.47 3.85 31.73
C THR A 108 17.07 4.86 32.80
N ALA A 109 16.13 4.47 33.67
CA ALA A 109 15.74 5.24 34.84
C ALA A 109 15.74 4.33 36.09
N PRO A 110 16.60 4.55 37.09
CA PRO A 110 17.63 5.58 37.14
C PRO A 110 18.73 5.41 36.06
N LYS A 111 19.51 6.47 35.83
CA LYS A 111 20.71 6.37 34.99
C LYS A 111 21.75 5.48 35.68
N LEU A 112 22.34 4.56 34.93
CA LEU A 112 23.34 3.64 35.46
C LEU A 112 24.77 4.25 35.44
N PRO A 113 25.65 3.88 36.38
CA PRO A 113 25.41 2.98 37.51
C PRO A 113 24.43 3.56 38.55
N ALA A 114 23.65 2.70 39.20
CA ALA A 114 22.66 3.11 40.21
C ALA A 114 22.73 2.25 41.47
N THR A 115 22.51 2.89 42.62
CA THR A 115 22.41 2.24 43.93
C THR A 115 20.99 1.75 44.17
N ILE A 116 20.81 0.47 44.45
CA ILE A 116 19.55 -0.15 44.85
C ILE A 116 19.30 0.12 46.33
N THR A 117 18.08 0.49 46.66
CA THR A 117 17.61 0.63 48.04
C THR A 117 16.31 -0.15 48.23
N ALA A 118 15.81 -0.25 49.47
CA ALA A 118 14.52 -0.88 49.72
C ALA A 118 13.33 -0.14 49.05
N THR A 119 13.49 1.15 48.74
CA THR A 119 12.48 1.99 48.08
C THR A 119 12.73 2.14 46.59
N ASP A 120 14.01 2.17 46.18
CA ASP A 120 14.45 2.38 44.81
C ASP A 120 15.06 1.09 44.28
N ASN A 121 14.18 0.12 44.01
CA ASN A 121 14.55 -1.23 43.56
C ASN A 121 14.00 -1.59 42.17
N VAL A 122 13.72 -0.57 41.36
CA VAL A 122 13.21 -0.74 40.00
C VAL A 122 14.09 0.03 39.03
N ILE A 123 14.69 -0.69 38.09
CA ILE A 123 15.36 -0.09 36.94
C ILE A 123 14.43 -0.20 35.75
N LYS A 124 14.06 0.92 35.17
CA LYS A 124 13.28 0.98 33.93
C LYS A 124 14.22 1.15 32.76
N VAL A 125 14.04 0.35 31.71
CA VAL A 125 14.78 0.45 30.44
C VAL A 125 13.79 0.82 29.36
N TYR A 126 14.04 1.92 28.65
CA TYR A 126 13.17 2.43 27.61
C TYR A 126 13.75 2.13 26.23
N TYR A 127 12.90 1.71 25.31
CA TYR A 127 13.21 1.51 23.90
C TYR A 127 12.38 2.46 23.05
N LYS A 128 13.03 3.01 22.02
CA LYS A 128 12.40 3.88 21.03
C LYS A 128 12.40 3.21 19.67
N VAL A 129 11.52 3.67 18.79
CA VAL A 129 11.52 3.25 17.39
C VAL A 129 12.87 3.57 16.75
N ASP A 130 13.45 2.60 16.07
CA ASP A 130 14.63 2.77 15.23
C ASP A 130 14.19 3.20 13.82
N GLU A 131 14.21 4.51 13.57
CA GLU A 131 13.78 5.10 12.31
C GLU A 131 14.69 4.75 11.12
N SER A 132 15.87 4.18 11.38
CA SER A 132 16.78 3.70 10.33
C SER A 132 16.36 2.32 9.80
N GLN A 133 15.58 1.56 10.58
CA GLN A 133 15.12 0.24 10.20
C GLN A 133 13.84 0.34 9.37
N LYS A 134 14.02 0.26 8.05
CA LYS A 134 12.94 0.34 7.07
C LYS A 134 12.82 -0.94 6.24
N LEU A 135 11.60 -1.21 5.80
CA LEU A 135 11.27 -2.22 4.80
C LEU A 135 10.82 -1.52 3.53
N ASP A 136 11.59 -1.70 2.46
CA ASP A 136 11.24 -1.19 1.15
C ASP A 136 10.20 -2.09 0.48
N TYR A 137 9.24 -1.46 -0.17
CA TYR A 137 8.24 -2.13 -0.99
C TYR A 137 7.98 -1.33 -2.27
N ARG A 138 7.24 -1.93 -3.19
CA ARG A 138 6.78 -1.27 -4.42
C ARG A 138 5.31 -1.58 -4.67
N VAL A 139 4.67 -0.69 -5.41
CA VAL A 139 3.31 -0.89 -5.93
C VAL A 139 3.40 -1.11 -7.43
N GLU A 140 2.80 -2.18 -7.92
CA GLU A 140 2.74 -2.51 -9.35
C GLU A 140 1.30 -2.36 -9.85
N HIS A 141 1.13 -1.69 -11.00
CA HIS A 141 -0.16 -1.37 -11.59
C HIS A 141 -0.40 -2.20 -12.84
N TYR A 142 -1.49 -2.97 -12.87
CA TYR A 142 -1.79 -3.94 -13.92
C TYR A 142 -3.14 -3.66 -14.56
N LEU A 143 -3.23 -3.81 -15.88
CA LEU A 143 -4.53 -4.01 -16.53
C LEU A 143 -4.95 -5.46 -16.33
N ASP A 144 -6.24 -5.71 -16.09
CA ASP A 144 -6.75 -7.05 -15.78
C ASP A 144 -6.50 -8.01 -16.95
N GLY A 145 -5.94 -9.18 -16.65
CA GLY A 145 -5.48 -10.15 -17.66
C GLY A 145 -4.04 -9.97 -18.13
N GLU A 146 -3.38 -8.83 -17.85
CA GLU A 146 -1.99 -8.60 -18.24
C GLU A 146 -0.98 -9.21 -17.26
N THR A 147 0.16 -9.64 -17.80
CA THR A 147 1.23 -10.28 -17.02
C THR A 147 2.31 -9.30 -16.55
N PHE A 148 2.42 -8.15 -17.22
CA PHE A 148 3.38 -7.10 -16.90
C PHE A 148 2.66 -5.84 -16.42
N PRO A 149 3.19 -5.16 -15.39
CA PRO A 149 2.60 -3.91 -14.96
C PRO A 149 2.86 -2.82 -15.99
N PHE A 150 1.87 -1.95 -16.20
CA PHE A 150 2.05 -0.77 -17.06
C PHE A 150 2.75 0.38 -16.31
N ASP A 151 2.73 0.36 -14.98
CA ASP A 151 3.40 1.34 -14.12
C ASP A 151 3.86 0.72 -12.80
N ILE A 152 4.95 1.24 -12.22
CA ILE A 152 5.54 0.76 -10.97
C ILE A 152 5.95 1.96 -10.10
N THR A 153 5.32 2.07 -8.92
CA THR A 153 5.74 3.04 -7.90
C THR A 153 6.81 2.42 -7.01
N THR A 154 7.98 3.06 -6.96
CA THR A 154 9.14 2.62 -6.17
C THR A 154 9.47 3.62 -5.06
N GLN A 155 10.57 3.38 -4.32
CA GLN A 155 11.03 4.23 -3.21
C GLN A 155 10.04 4.35 -2.05
N LEU A 156 9.11 3.40 -1.93
CA LEU A 156 8.20 3.32 -0.81
C LEU A 156 8.83 2.51 0.32
N SER A 157 8.64 2.96 1.55
CA SER A 157 9.14 2.26 2.73
C SER A 157 8.20 2.39 3.92
N VAL A 158 8.23 1.39 4.78
CA VAL A 158 7.57 1.39 6.10
C VAL A 158 8.60 1.10 7.19
N LEU A 159 8.34 1.50 8.42
CA LEU A 159 9.21 1.20 9.56
C LEU A 159 9.08 -0.26 9.97
N VAL A 160 10.18 -0.92 10.36
CA VAL A 160 10.12 -2.29 10.90
C VAL A 160 9.26 -2.36 12.17
N ALA A 161 9.22 -1.29 12.96
CA ALA A 161 8.38 -1.18 14.15
C ALA A 161 6.87 -1.04 13.82
N SER A 162 6.52 -0.67 12.59
CA SER A 162 5.13 -0.49 12.12
C SER A 162 5.03 -0.77 10.62
N PRO A 163 5.15 -2.06 10.22
CA PRO A 163 5.31 -2.44 8.81
C PRO A 163 3.99 -2.53 8.02
N GLU A 164 2.92 -1.89 8.50
CA GLU A 164 1.58 -1.98 7.93
C GLU A 164 1.35 -0.90 6.85
N VAL A 165 0.85 -1.33 5.68
CA VAL A 165 0.33 -0.44 4.64
C VAL A 165 -1.19 -0.53 4.65
N LYS A 166 -1.84 0.61 4.92
CA LYS A 166 -3.31 0.68 5.03
C LYS A 166 -3.98 1.03 3.72
N ASN A 167 -3.34 1.87 2.91
CA ASN A 167 -3.88 2.38 1.65
C ASN A 167 -2.75 2.53 0.63
N VAL A 168 -3.13 2.45 -0.64
CA VAL A 168 -2.28 2.74 -1.80
C VAL A 168 -3.04 3.63 -2.79
N SER A 169 -2.33 4.54 -3.43
CA SER A 169 -2.87 5.43 -4.46
C SER A 169 -2.97 4.71 -5.81
N ASP A 170 -3.83 5.20 -6.69
CA ASP A 170 -3.82 4.80 -8.09
C ASP A 170 -2.63 5.41 -8.84
N SER A 171 -2.33 4.86 -10.01
CA SER A 171 -1.29 5.40 -10.90
C SER A 171 -1.76 6.69 -11.54
N ASP A 172 -0.91 7.72 -11.52
CA ASP A 172 -1.11 8.96 -12.28
C ASP A 172 -1.09 8.74 -13.80
N THR A 173 -0.61 7.57 -14.24
CA THR A 173 -0.52 7.17 -15.65
C THR A 173 -1.59 6.15 -16.05
N LEU A 174 -2.61 5.94 -15.21
CA LEU A 174 -3.72 5.03 -15.50
C LEU A 174 -4.35 5.38 -16.86
N PRO A 175 -4.39 4.43 -17.83
CA PRO A 175 -5.02 4.68 -19.11
C PRO A 175 -6.50 5.01 -18.96
N ALA A 176 -6.99 5.96 -19.75
CA ALA A 176 -8.40 6.29 -19.78
C ALA A 176 -9.23 5.07 -20.25
N GLY A 177 -10.44 4.92 -19.71
CA GLY A 177 -11.28 3.75 -19.97
C GLY A 177 -11.05 2.57 -19.01
N TYR A 178 -10.23 2.72 -17.97
CA TYR A 178 -10.03 1.72 -16.93
C TYR A 178 -10.36 2.28 -15.54
N THR A 179 -10.77 1.42 -14.61
CA THR A 179 -11.00 1.76 -13.20
C THR A 179 -10.42 0.70 -12.27
N ARG A 180 -10.07 1.10 -11.03
CA ARG A 180 -9.51 0.19 -10.01
C ARG A 180 -10.52 -0.92 -9.74
N ASN A 181 -10.10 -2.17 -9.96
CA ASN A 181 -10.86 -3.35 -9.63
C ASN A 181 -10.49 -3.86 -8.23
N ARG A 182 -9.23 -4.22 -8.00
CA ARG A 182 -8.79 -4.83 -6.74
C ARG A 182 -7.32 -4.55 -6.41
N VAL A 183 -6.95 -4.83 -5.16
CA VAL A 183 -5.57 -4.72 -4.64
C VAL A 183 -5.15 -6.07 -4.05
N GLU A 184 -3.95 -6.52 -4.39
CA GLU A 184 -3.38 -7.79 -3.94
C GLU A 184 -1.99 -7.56 -3.32
N PRO A 185 -1.76 -7.96 -2.05
CA PRO A 185 -2.73 -8.50 -1.11
C PRO A 185 -3.78 -7.45 -0.71
N VAL A 186 -4.91 -7.93 -0.17
CA VAL A 186 -5.97 -7.05 0.37
C VAL A 186 -5.40 -6.21 1.51
N LEU A 187 -5.78 -4.93 1.54
CA LEU A 187 -5.34 -3.99 2.56
C LEU A 187 -6.29 -3.97 3.78
N PRO A 188 -5.79 -3.67 5.00
CA PRO A 188 -4.39 -3.42 5.30
C PRO A 188 -3.51 -4.67 5.18
N THR A 189 -2.25 -4.49 4.82
CA THR A 189 -1.28 -5.59 4.69
C THR A 189 0.04 -5.27 5.38
N THR A 190 0.73 -6.31 5.82
CA THR A 190 2.03 -6.20 6.47
C THR A 190 3.14 -6.46 5.46
N ILE A 191 4.05 -5.50 5.30
CA ILE A 191 5.27 -5.66 4.52
C ILE A 191 6.26 -6.51 5.30
N THR A 192 6.84 -7.50 4.64
CA THR A 192 7.91 -8.33 5.22
C THR A 192 9.11 -8.37 4.28
N LYS A 193 10.17 -9.08 4.67
CA LYS A 193 11.32 -9.27 3.77
C LYS A 193 10.95 -10.12 2.55
N GLU A 194 9.92 -10.93 2.66
CA GLU A 194 9.40 -11.84 1.63
C GLU A 194 8.26 -11.20 0.83
N ASN A 195 7.38 -10.44 1.49
CA ASN A 195 6.24 -9.77 0.86
C ASN A 195 6.49 -8.26 0.69
N LYS A 196 7.04 -7.88 -0.46
CA LYS A 196 7.45 -6.49 -0.79
C LYS A 196 6.68 -5.85 -1.94
N VAL A 197 5.61 -6.50 -2.39
CA VAL A 197 4.89 -6.09 -3.61
C VAL A 197 3.41 -6.01 -3.30
N ILE A 198 2.83 -4.85 -3.60
CA ILE A 198 1.38 -4.67 -3.66
C ILE A 198 1.02 -4.46 -5.12
N LYS A 199 0.06 -5.22 -5.62
CA LYS A 199 -0.46 -5.10 -6.98
C LYS A 199 -1.80 -4.39 -6.93
N ILE A 200 -2.01 -3.44 -7.83
CA ILE A 200 -3.32 -2.85 -8.10
C ILE A 200 -3.72 -3.30 -9.49
N ILE A 201 -4.89 -3.93 -9.60
CA ILE A 201 -5.45 -4.40 -10.87
C ILE A 201 -6.61 -3.51 -11.26
N TYR A 202 -6.60 -3.08 -12.53
CA TYR A 202 -7.61 -2.21 -13.14
C TYR A 202 -8.36 -2.97 -14.22
N SER A 203 -9.68 -2.87 -14.22
CA SER A 203 -10.52 -3.48 -15.24
C SER A 203 -10.99 -2.43 -16.25
N GLU A 204 -11.17 -2.88 -17.49
CA GLU A 204 -11.70 -2.05 -18.55
C GLU A 204 -13.16 -1.70 -18.24
N ASN A 205 -13.52 -0.42 -18.39
CA ASN A 205 -14.87 0.05 -18.14
C ASN A 205 -15.81 -0.47 -19.22
N GLU A 206 -17.04 -0.80 -18.83
CA GLU A 206 -18.15 -1.02 -19.76
C GLU A 206 -18.94 0.27 -19.93
N ILE A 207 -19.32 0.57 -21.17
CA ILE A 207 -20.16 1.71 -21.53
C ILE A 207 -21.38 1.21 -22.30
N THR A 208 -22.46 1.97 -22.25
CA THR A 208 -23.68 1.68 -23.01
C THR A 208 -23.92 2.80 -24.02
N ILE A 209 -24.16 2.40 -25.28
CA ILE A 209 -24.57 3.28 -26.36
C ILE A 209 -26.04 3.01 -26.64
N ASN A 210 -26.84 4.06 -26.78
CA ASN A 210 -28.26 3.98 -27.08
C ASN A 210 -28.55 4.52 -28.48
N TYR A 211 -29.50 3.90 -29.16
CA TYR A 211 -30.02 4.37 -30.43
C TYR A 211 -31.54 4.49 -30.32
N THR A 212 -32.05 5.63 -30.75
CA THR A 212 -33.48 5.94 -30.72
C THR A 212 -33.92 6.43 -32.09
N ALA A 213 -35.21 6.34 -32.36
CA ALA A 213 -35.82 6.90 -33.56
C ALA A 213 -36.91 7.87 -33.15
N ASP A 214 -37.04 8.95 -33.91
CA ASP A 214 -38.20 9.81 -33.86
C ASP A 214 -39.48 9.06 -34.23
N THR A 215 -40.61 9.75 -34.04
CA THR A 215 -41.89 9.25 -34.56
C THR A 215 -41.78 9.03 -36.07
N ASN A 216 -42.44 7.97 -36.57
CA ASN A 216 -42.45 7.56 -37.98
C ASN A 216 -41.19 6.80 -38.47
N GLY A 217 -40.35 6.31 -37.55
CA GLY A 217 -39.30 5.36 -37.88
C GLY A 217 -39.03 4.35 -36.77
N SER A 218 -38.01 3.53 -36.99
CA SER A 218 -37.53 2.53 -36.04
C SER A 218 -36.03 2.31 -36.21
N VAL A 219 -35.40 1.71 -35.20
CA VAL A 219 -33.99 1.32 -35.21
C VAL A 219 -33.86 -0.18 -34.99
N THR A 220 -32.87 -0.83 -35.60
CA THR A 220 -32.67 -2.28 -35.45
C THR A 220 -32.11 -2.68 -34.10
N ASN A 221 -31.23 -1.86 -33.53
CA ASN A 221 -30.63 -2.05 -32.22
C ASN A 221 -30.95 -0.85 -31.34
N ALA A 222 -31.60 -1.04 -30.19
CA ALA A 222 -31.97 0.06 -29.30
C ALA A 222 -30.81 0.47 -28.36
N SER A 223 -29.93 -0.48 -28.03
CA SER A 223 -28.78 -0.21 -27.18
C SER A 223 -27.74 -1.33 -27.27
N GLU A 224 -26.49 -1.02 -27.03
CA GLU A 224 -25.42 -2.00 -26.86
C GLU A 224 -24.49 -1.62 -25.70
N THR A 225 -24.01 -2.63 -24.97
CA THR A 225 -22.97 -2.46 -23.93
C THR A 225 -21.69 -3.10 -24.42
N ILE A 226 -20.62 -2.32 -24.42
CA ILE A 226 -19.30 -2.72 -24.91
C ILE A 226 -18.20 -2.21 -23.98
N HIS A 227 -17.01 -2.81 -24.06
CA HIS A 227 -15.85 -2.26 -23.36
C HIS A 227 -15.36 -0.95 -24.00
N ALA A 228 -14.98 0.02 -23.17
CA ALA A 228 -14.69 1.39 -23.58
C ALA A 228 -13.48 1.51 -24.53
N VAL A 229 -12.53 0.58 -24.49
CA VAL A 229 -11.27 0.61 -25.25
C VAL A 229 -11.26 -0.46 -26.34
N SER A 230 -11.59 -1.70 -26.01
CA SER A 230 -11.48 -2.89 -26.86
C SER A 230 -12.80 -3.28 -27.54
N GLY A 231 -13.92 -2.72 -27.07
CA GLY A 231 -15.26 -2.96 -27.61
C GLY A 231 -15.36 -2.66 -29.10
N LYS A 232 -16.28 -3.35 -29.77
CA LYS A 232 -16.58 -3.15 -31.18
C LYS A 232 -18.09 -2.94 -31.32
N PRO A 233 -18.55 -1.69 -31.45
CA PRO A 233 -19.97 -1.43 -31.57
C PRO A 233 -20.50 -2.06 -32.86
N GLN A 234 -21.66 -2.69 -32.77
CA GLN A 234 -22.39 -3.21 -33.93
C GLN A 234 -23.15 -2.10 -34.65
N GLY A 235 -23.49 -1.02 -33.94
CA GLY A 235 -24.28 0.06 -34.49
C GLY A 235 -25.78 -0.24 -34.52
N SER A 236 -26.49 0.61 -35.25
CA SER A 236 -27.92 0.47 -35.49
C SER A 236 -28.30 0.99 -36.87
N THR A 237 -29.37 0.45 -37.46
CA THR A 237 -29.89 0.86 -38.75
C THR A 237 -31.28 1.46 -38.60
N ALA A 238 -31.45 2.67 -39.11
CA ALA A 238 -32.72 3.39 -39.15
C ALA A 238 -33.60 2.89 -40.30
N THR A 239 -34.87 2.58 -40.00
CA THR A 239 -35.88 2.20 -41.00
C THR A 239 -37.07 3.14 -40.91
N ALA A 240 -37.35 3.84 -42.01
CA ALA A 240 -38.50 4.75 -42.09
C ALA A 240 -39.82 3.99 -42.21
N SER A 241 -40.88 4.54 -41.65
CA SER A 241 -42.25 4.05 -41.87
C SER A 241 -42.75 4.46 -43.26
N ASN A 242 -43.82 3.83 -43.74
CA ASN A 242 -44.38 4.14 -45.06
C ASN A 242 -44.79 5.62 -45.19
N GLY A 243 -44.37 6.27 -46.28
CA GLY A 243 -44.61 7.69 -46.55
C GLY A 243 -43.59 8.64 -45.88
N TYR A 244 -42.49 8.10 -45.34
CA TYR A 244 -41.38 8.84 -44.76
C TYR A 244 -40.04 8.32 -45.29
N HIS A 245 -39.01 9.16 -45.22
CA HIS A 245 -37.62 8.79 -45.47
C HIS A 245 -36.73 9.17 -44.29
N PHE A 246 -35.63 8.42 -44.14
CA PHE A 246 -34.59 8.72 -43.16
C PHE A 246 -33.79 9.95 -43.60
N VAL A 247 -33.53 10.86 -42.66
CA VAL A 247 -32.79 12.11 -42.92
C VAL A 247 -31.36 12.02 -42.41
N ASN A 248 -31.18 11.81 -41.10
CA ASN A 248 -29.87 11.76 -40.46
C ASN A 248 -29.93 11.16 -39.05
N TRP A 249 -28.76 10.82 -38.51
CA TRP A 249 -28.52 10.55 -37.10
C TRP A 249 -27.94 11.79 -36.42
N THR A 250 -28.46 12.15 -35.24
CA THR A 250 -27.86 13.17 -34.37
C THR A 250 -27.33 12.58 -33.06
N ASN A 251 -26.38 13.26 -32.44
CA ASN A 251 -25.97 13.02 -31.05
C ASN A 251 -26.85 13.79 -30.05
N GLU A 252 -26.60 13.61 -28.75
CA GLU A 252 -27.33 14.31 -27.68
C GLU A 252 -27.21 15.85 -27.74
N ALA A 253 -26.16 16.38 -28.36
CA ALA A 253 -26.00 17.83 -28.58
C ALA A 253 -26.82 18.34 -29.79
N GLY A 254 -27.50 17.45 -30.52
CA GLY A 254 -28.24 17.77 -31.73
C GLY A 254 -27.35 17.92 -32.98
N GLU A 255 -26.08 17.54 -32.89
CA GLU A 255 -25.16 17.59 -34.02
C GLU A 255 -25.36 16.37 -34.91
N VAL A 256 -25.40 16.59 -36.23
CA VAL A 256 -25.53 15.52 -37.21
C VAL A 256 -24.23 14.70 -37.24
N VAL A 257 -24.33 13.41 -36.94
CA VAL A 257 -23.20 12.47 -36.88
C VAL A 257 -23.14 11.51 -38.06
N SER A 258 -24.25 11.32 -38.78
CA SER A 258 -24.31 10.50 -39.99
C SER A 258 -25.54 10.82 -40.83
N THR A 259 -25.43 10.70 -42.16
CA THR A 259 -26.56 10.70 -43.10
C THR A 259 -26.81 9.32 -43.71
N ASP A 260 -26.03 8.31 -43.32
CA ASP A 260 -26.26 6.92 -43.70
C ASP A 260 -27.25 6.26 -42.74
N ALA A 261 -28.19 5.48 -43.27
CA ALA A 261 -29.21 4.81 -42.47
C ALA A 261 -28.61 3.85 -41.44
N ALA A 262 -27.52 3.16 -41.79
CA ALA A 262 -26.72 2.35 -40.86
C ALA A 262 -25.65 3.22 -40.19
N TYR A 263 -25.62 3.24 -38.87
CA TYR A 263 -24.68 4.04 -38.09
C TYR A 263 -23.95 3.21 -37.05
N VAL A 264 -22.62 3.30 -37.08
CA VAL A 264 -21.71 2.71 -36.09
C VAL A 264 -20.90 3.85 -35.47
N PRO A 265 -21.05 4.15 -34.18
CA PRO A 265 -20.31 5.22 -33.52
C PRO A 265 -18.80 4.98 -33.56
N ALA A 266 -18.07 6.00 -34.00
CA ALA A 266 -16.61 6.00 -33.96
C ALA A 266 -16.08 6.33 -32.55
N LYS A 267 -14.81 6.02 -32.31
CA LYS A 267 -14.12 6.40 -31.08
C LYS A 267 -13.86 7.91 -31.04
N VAL A 268 -14.02 8.50 -29.86
CA VAL A 268 -13.66 9.90 -29.57
C VAL A 268 -12.42 9.88 -28.68
N GLY A 269 -11.32 10.48 -29.13
CA GLY A 269 -10.04 10.46 -28.39
C GLY A 269 -9.49 9.05 -28.14
N GLY A 270 -9.83 8.07 -28.99
CA GLY A 270 -9.39 6.67 -28.84
C GLY A 270 -10.31 5.79 -27.98
N LEU A 271 -11.42 6.32 -27.46
CA LEU A 271 -12.37 5.60 -26.59
C LEU A 271 -13.78 5.56 -27.18
N HIS A 272 -14.51 4.50 -26.85
CA HIS A 272 -15.97 4.49 -26.93
C HIS A 272 -16.53 5.24 -25.73
N VAL A 273 -17.51 6.09 -26.01
CA VAL A 273 -18.14 6.95 -25.00
C VAL A 273 -19.62 6.58 -24.93
N ALA A 274 -20.16 6.52 -23.71
CA ALA A 274 -21.60 6.37 -23.53
C ALA A 274 -22.33 7.56 -24.16
N ALA A 275 -23.26 7.30 -25.06
CA ALA A 275 -23.97 8.32 -25.81
C ALA A 275 -25.34 7.80 -26.26
N THR A 276 -26.21 8.73 -26.62
CA THR A 276 -27.49 8.44 -27.28
C THR A 276 -27.50 9.09 -28.64
N TYR A 277 -27.89 8.30 -29.66
CA TYR A 277 -28.03 8.76 -31.03
C TYR A 277 -29.48 8.64 -31.49
N THR A 278 -29.99 9.66 -32.18
CA THR A 278 -31.39 9.74 -32.61
C THR A 278 -31.47 9.74 -34.13
N ALA A 279 -32.25 8.81 -34.69
CA ALA A 279 -32.58 8.78 -36.11
C ALA A 279 -33.79 9.68 -36.39
N HIS A 280 -33.62 10.61 -37.32
CA HIS A 280 -34.65 11.56 -37.73
C HIS A 280 -35.27 11.19 -39.08
N PHE A 281 -36.57 11.46 -39.22
CA PHE A 281 -37.36 11.09 -40.38
C PHE A 281 -38.24 12.26 -40.85
N GLU A 282 -38.42 12.38 -42.16
CA GLU A 282 -39.28 13.39 -42.79
C GLU A 282 -40.28 12.72 -43.74
N ALA A 283 -41.44 13.36 -43.94
CA ALA A 283 -42.45 12.84 -44.85
C ALA A 283 -41.96 12.93 -46.30
N ASP A 284 -42.31 11.94 -47.11
CA ASP A 284 -41.97 11.95 -48.52
C ASP A 284 -42.65 13.11 -49.25
N PRO A 285 -41.99 13.75 -50.22
CA PRO A 285 -42.60 14.83 -50.98
C PRO A 285 -43.82 14.31 -51.73
N VAL A 286 -44.98 14.91 -51.47
CA VAL A 286 -46.20 14.62 -52.22
C VAL A 286 -45.99 15.15 -53.64
N ALA A 287 -45.99 14.26 -54.63
CA ALA A 287 -45.91 14.67 -56.04
C ALA A 287 -47.02 15.71 -56.32
N PRO A 288 -46.73 16.83 -57.01
CA PRO A 288 -47.77 17.76 -57.41
C PRO A 288 -48.82 17.00 -58.23
N PRO A 289 -50.12 17.30 -58.07
CA PRO A 289 -51.17 16.62 -58.82
C PRO A 289 -50.84 16.72 -60.31
N THR A 290 -50.75 15.56 -60.97
CA THR A 290 -50.64 15.50 -62.43
C THR A 290 -51.86 16.22 -63.02
N GLU A 291 -51.62 17.35 -63.67
CA GLU A 291 -52.62 18.08 -64.43
C GLU A 291 -53.26 17.13 -65.47
N PRO A 292 -54.60 17.08 -65.61
CA PRO A 292 -55.22 16.16 -66.56
C PRO A 292 -54.84 16.55 -67.99
N THR A 293 -54.20 15.63 -68.69
CA THR A 293 -54.01 15.67 -70.14
C THR A 293 -55.37 15.90 -70.82
N PRO A 294 -55.55 16.97 -71.64
CA PRO A 294 -56.77 17.13 -72.42
C PRO A 294 -56.89 16.01 -73.45
N ASP A 295 -58.04 15.32 -73.44
CA ASP A 295 -58.46 14.40 -74.49
C ASP A 295 -58.60 15.16 -75.83
N GLU A 296 -57.87 14.72 -76.86
CA GLU A 296 -58.16 15.05 -78.26
C GLU A 296 -58.70 13.82 -79.01
N PRO A 297 -59.56 14.00 -80.02
CA PRO A 297 -60.58 13.04 -80.41
C PRO A 297 -60.13 12.07 -81.51
N THR A 298 -60.90 10.99 -81.57
CA THR A 298 -60.93 9.92 -82.57
C THR A 298 -61.09 10.41 -84.01
N GLY A 299 -60.32 9.83 -84.94
CA GLY A 299 -60.51 10.03 -86.39
C GLY A 299 -59.60 9.22 -87.33
N THR A 300 -59.93 7.94 -87.53
CA THR A 300 -59.83 7.11 -88.76
C THR A 300 -58.52 6.95 -89.57
N THR A 301 -58.03 5.70 -89.63
CA THR A 301 -57.22 5.05 -90.71
C THR A 301 -58.03 4.92 -92.03
N PRO A 302 -57.48 4.56 -93.23
CA PRO A 302 -56.55 3.45 -93.57
C PRO A 302 -55.40 3.89 -94.54
N ASP A 303 -54.38 3.16 -94.97
CA ASP A 303 -54.14 1.75 -95.34
C ASP A 303 -52.61 1.48 -95.36
N GLY A 304 -52.19 0.21 -95.28
CA GLY A 304 -50.79 -0.26 -95.31
C GLY A 304 -50.07 -0.17 -96.68
N PRO A 305 -48.96 -0.90 -96.96
CA PRO A 305 -48.44 -2.08 -96.25
C PRO A 305 -46.92 -2.10 -95.94
N THR A 306 -46.55 -3.03 -95.05
CA THR A 306 -45.19 -3.53 -94.75
C THR A 306 -44.57 -4.27 -95.95
N PRO A 307 -43.22 -4.28 -96.09
CA PRO A 307 -42.51 -5.55 -95.87
C PRO A 307 -41.18 -5.43 -95.10
N ALA A 308 -40.79 -6.60 -94.57
CA ALA A 308 -39.65 -6.96 -93.72
C ALA A 308 -38.24 -6.59 -94.21
N ALA A 309 -37.31 -6.47 -93.25
CA ALA A 309 -36.01 -7.19 -93.24
C ALA A 309 -35.17 -6.86 -91.99
N ALA A 310 -34.70 -7.90 -91.28
CA ALA A 310 -33.45 -7.92 -90.51
C ALA A 310 -32.26 -8.04 -91.52
N PRO A 311 -30.95 -7.86 -91.19
CA PRO A 311 -30.30 -8.12 -89.88
C PRO A 311 -29.11 -7.19 -89.50
N THR A 312 -28.45 -7.58 -88.39
CA THR A 312 -26.99 -7.55 -88.15
C THR A 312 -26.43 -6.51 -87.16
N ALA A 313 -25.60 -7.07 -86.28
CA ALA A 313 -24.82 -6.56 -85.18
C ALA A 313 -23.89 -5.37 -85.49
N ALA A 314 -23.53 -4.58 -84.47
CA ALA A 314 -22.23 -4.72 -83.78
C ALA A 314 -22.03 -3.65 -82.67
N THR A 315 -21.51 -4.15 -81.54
CA THR A 315 -20.45 -3.58 -80.67
C THR A 315 -20.68 -2.33 -79.81
N GLY A 316 -20.33 -2.48 -78.51
CA GLY A 316 -19.97 -1.42 -77.56
C GLY A 316 -20.69 -1.54 -76.20
N VAL A 317 -20.36 -2.41 -75.22
CA VAL A 317 -19.12 -2.49 -74.38
C VAL A 317 -18.96 -1.16 -73.60
N LEU A 318 -18.89 -1.03 -72.27
CA LEU A 318 -18.65 -1.94 -71.12
C LEU A 318 -19.02 -1.20 -69.82
N GLY A 319 -19.25 -1.95 -68.74
CA GLY A 319 -19.33 -1.45 -67.37
C GLY A 319 -19.52 -2.60 -66.39
N GLU A 320 -18.44 -3.36 -66.18
CA GLU A 320 -18.37 -4.57 -65.33
C GLU A 320 -18.73 -4.30 -63.86
N ALA A 321 -19.58 -5.19 -63.34
CA ALA A 321 -19.81 -5.40 -61.92
C ALA A 321 -18.82 -6.47 -61.41
N PHE A 322 -18.24 -6.25 -60.23
CA PHE A 322 -17.48 -7.27 -59.51
C PHE A 322 -18.05 -7.51 -58.12
N ALA A 323 -18.46 -8.76 -57.90
CA ALA A 323 -18.32 -9.51 -56.66
C ALA A 323 -18.62 -10.99 -57.00
N PRO A 324 -18.35 -11.94 -56.09
CA PRO A 324 -17.10 -12.30 -55.43
C PRO A 324 -16.79 -13.81 -55.70
N VAL A 325 -15.76 -14.42 -55.09
CA VAL A 325 -15.71 -15.81 -54.55
C VAL A 325 -14.27 -16.21 -54.19
N GLN A 326 -14.16 -16.97 -53.10
CA GLN A 326 -12.98 -17.44 -52.35
C GLN A 326 -12.41 -18.78 -52.91
N PRO A 327 -11.72 -19.63 -52.11
CA PRO A 327 -10.31 -19.64 -51.69
C PRO A 327 -9.57 -20.91 -52.19
N GLU A 328 -8.23 -21.05 -52.02
CA GLU A 328 -7.61 -22.37 -51.76
C GLU A 328 -6.13 -22.33 -51.35
N VAL A 329 -5.68 -23.48 -50.86
CA VAL A 329 -4.63 -23.80 -49.88
C VAL A 329 -3.26 -24.04 -50.52
N GLY A 330 -2.18 -23.80 -49.78
CA GLY A 330 -0.83 -24.27 -50.12
C GLY A 330 0.16 -24.19 -48.95
N VAL A 331 0.27 -25.28 -48.21
CA VAL A 331 1.26 -25.56 -47.14
C VAL A 331 2.60 -25.96 -47.77
N LEU A 332 3.73 -25.61 -47.15
CA LEU A 332 4.86 -26.50 -46.79
C LEU A 332 5.99 -25.68 -46.15
N GLY A 333 6.48 -26.14 -44.99
CA GLY A 333 7.43 -25.44 -44.15
C GLY A 333 8.89 -25.84 -44.33
N GLU A 334 9.77 -25.16 -43.59
CA GLU A 334 11.07 -25.69 -43.18
C GLU A 334 11.57 -24.86 -41.97
N ALA A 335 11.97 -25.57 -40.92
CA ALA A 335 12.64 -25.01 -39.75
C ALA A 335 14.13 -25.37 -39.84
N LEU A 336 15.03 -24.48 -39.40
CA LEU A 336 16.17 -24.78 -38.53
C LEU A 336 16.98 -23.51 -38.15
N ALA A 337 17.75 -23.64 -37.08
CA ALA A 337 18.13 -22.67 -36.04
C ALA A 337 19.28 -21.70 -36.35
N PRO A 338 19.54 -20.66 -35.51
CA PRO A 338 20.82 -19.97 -35.50
C PRO A 338 21.81 -20.56 -34.47
N GLU A 339 23.07 -20.56 -34.90
CA GLU A 339 24.28 -21.09 -34.27
C GLU A 339 24.75 -20.35 -33.00
N VAL A 340 25.58 -21.10 -32.25
CA VAL A 340 26.34 -20.75 -31.06
C VAL A 340 27.41 -19.69 -31.36
N GLY A 341 27.45 -18.62 -30.56
CA GLY A 341 28.59 -17.71 -30.45
C GLY A 341 29.20 -17.75 -29.05
N VAL A 342 30.40 -18.30 -28.92
CA VAL A 342 31.29 -18.15 -27.75
C VAL A 342 32.43 -17.21 -28.15
N LEU A 343 32.70 -16.15 -27.37
CA LEU A 343 34.03 -15.76 -26.84
C LEU A 343 33.98 -14.41 -26.12
N GLY A 344 34.61 -14.31 -24.94
CA GLY A 344 35.19 -13.04 -24.45
C GLY A 344 35.03 -12.74 -22.96
N GLU A 345 35.95 -13.25 -22.13
CA GLU A 345 36.23 -12.69 -20.80
C GLU A 345 36.95 -11.34 -20.92
N ALA A 346 36.54 -10.31 -20.14
CA ALA A 346 37.39 -9.18 -19.76
C ALA A 346 36.86 -8.41 -18.52
N LYS A 347 37.44 -8.72 -17.36
CA LYS A 347 38.07 -7.82 -16.37
C LYS A 347 37.56 -6.35 -16.24
N GLY A 348 37.03 -5.98 -15.06
CA GLY A 348 36.86 -4.57 -14.59
C GLY A 348 38.18 -3.93 -14.12
N PRO A 349 38.20 -2.87 -13.25
CA PRO A 349 37.14 -2.00 -12.73
C PRO A 349 37.41 -0.49 -12.94
N GLY A 350 36.45 0.39 -12.64
CA GLY A 350 36.63 1.85 -12.73
C GLY A 350 35.72 2.64 -11.79
N THR A 351 36.31 3.10 -10.69
CA THR A 351 35.80 4.05 -9.69
C THR A 351 35.62 5.46 -10.26
N GLY A 352 34.69 6.27 -9.71
CA GLY A 352 34.77 7.73 -9.86
C GLY A 352 33.48 8.52 -9.63
N ASP A 353 33.18 8.79 -8.35
CA ASP A 353 32.70 10.05 -7.77
C ASP A 353 31.73 11.02 -8.47
N ALA A 354 30.65 11.30 -7.71
CA ALA A 354 30.20 12.61 -7.22
C ALA A 354 29.65 13.70 -8.19
N ALA A 355 28.35 14.01 -8.05
CA ALA A 355 27.80 15.39 -7.99
C ALA A 355 26.37 15.40 -7.40
N PRO A 356 25.86 16.54 -6.89
CA PRO A 356 24.99 16.57 -5.71
C PRO A 356 23.47 16.57 -5.98
N ILE A 357 22.76 16.14 -4.95
CA ILE A 357 21.31 16.04 -4.83
C ILE A 357 20.70 17.44 -4.67
N ALA A 358 19.90 17.86 -5.65
CA ALA A 358 18.99 19.00 -5.54
C ALA A 358 17.67 18.53 -4.91
N GLY A 359 17.33 19.11 -3.76
CA GLY A 359 16.15 18.74 -2.99
C GLY A 359 14.84 19.19 -3.63
N TRP A 360 13.80 18.37 -3.44
CA TRP A 360 12.41 18.78 -3.56
C TRP A 360 11.65 18.32 -2.32
N SER A 361 10.97 19.29 -1.73
CA SER A 361 10.27 19.27 -0.46
C SER A 361 9.12 18.26 -0.45
N LEU A 362 9.14 17.30 0.48
CA LEU A 362 7.98 16.45 0.76
C LEU A 362 7.02 17.21 1.70
N LEU A 363 5.87 17.60 1.16
CA LEU A 363 4.67 18.00 1.88
C LEU A 363 4.11 16.78 2.63
N ILE A 364 4.29 16.74 3.95
CA ILE A 364 3.61 15.77 4.81
C ILE A 364 2.22 16.33 5.12
N VAL A 365 1.19 15.73 4.54
CA VAL A 365 -0.20 15.92 4.97
C VAL A 365 -0.39 15.17 6.29
N GLY A 366 -0.34 15.91 7.40
CA GLY A 366 -0.61 15.40 8.74
C GLY A 366 -2.11 15.20 8.97
N ALA A 367 -2.53 13.95 9.18
CA ALA A 367 -3.84 13.63 9.73
C ALA A 367 -3.80 13.84 11.27
N ILE A 368 -4.41 14.93 11.74
CA ILE A 368 -4.62 15.22 13.16
C ILE A 368 -5.78 14.34 13.66
N ILE A 369 -5.49 13.36 14.53
CA ILE A 369 -6.51 12.68 15.33
C ILE A 369 -6.69 13.50 16.62
N THR A 370 -7.82 14.21 16.74
CA THR A 370 -8.24 14.85 18.00
C THR A 370 -9.07 13.85 18.79
N LEU A 371 -8.50 13.26 19.85
CA LEU A 371 -9.23 12.47 20.84
C LEU A 371 -9.83 13.41 21.89
N GLY A 372 -11.14 13.63 21.82
CA GLY A 372 -11.89 14.41 22.83
C GLY A 372 -12.16 13.58 24.09
N ILE A 373 -11.35 13.77 25.13
CA ILE A 373 -11.63 13.25 26.47
C ILE A 373 -12.70 14.14 27.12
N THR A 374 -13.91 13.61 27.28
CA THR A 374 -14.99 14.29 28.02
C THR A 374 -14.87 13.96 29.52
N ALA A 375 -14.29 14.88 30.29
CA ALA A 375 -14.24 14.77 31.75
C ALA A 375 -15.61 15.13 32.36
N ARG A 376 -16.35 14.13 32.87
CA ARG A 376 -17.51 14.36 33.75
C ARG A 376 -17.03 14.79 35.14
N LYS A 377 -17.15 16.08 35.44
CA LYS A 377 -16.97 16.64 36.78
C LYS A 377 -18.26 16.40 37.59
N ARG A 378 -18.23 15.44 38.53
CA ARG A 378 -19.28 15.30 39.57
C ARG A 378 -19.12 16.46 40.55
N LYS A 379 -20.09 17.37 40.56
CA LYS A 379 -20.26 18.41 41.57
C LYS A 379 -20.77 17.75 42.85
N LYS A 380 -20.09 18.01 43.96
CA LYS A 380 -20.53 17.72 45.32
C LYS A 380 -21.41 18.89 45.72
N GLU A 381 -22.70 18.66 45.98
CA GLU A 381 -23.57 19.65 46.63
C GLU A 381 -23.42 19.50 48.14
N GLU A 382 -23.07 20.60 48.79
CA GLU A 382 -23.32 20.83 50.21
C GLU A 382 -24.76 21.32 50.34
N GLN A 383 -25.60 20.55 51.05
CA GLN A 383 -26.52 21.03 52.09
C GLN A 383 -26.99 19.85 52.93
#